data_AF-A0A922HTU3-F1
#
_entry.id   AF-A0A922HTU3-F1
#
_cell.length_a   1.000
_cell.length_b   1.000
_cell.length_c   1.000
_cell.angle_alpha   90.00
_cell.angle_beta   90.00
_cell.angle_gamma   90.00
#
_symmetry.space_group_name_H-M   'P 1'
#
loop_
_entity.id
_entity.type
_entity.pdbx_description
1 polymer ?
#
loop_
_entity_poly.entity_id
_entity_poly.type
_entity_poly.pdbx_seq_one_letter_code
_entity_poly.pdbx_strand_id
1 'polypeptide(L)'
;MKTTLMIYVLCLVAQILLSLSIQIVSSHKDCKYEKGRWLDCDPDTGIQKRILRLKTYKAHLPDCIKEKHMERPCKKQCRYIKGAWSDCVNGMRERIDIIRTDISSSHCKAEKVVNKSCRKQCTYNKTEWSTCEKGLKNKTLTLATNPETPNSHDCEPVKNVVKPCSNNSGNNNNNINKNNKNNVNKVKKNSNKKNGNKITPE
;
A
#
# COMPACT_ATOMS: atom_id res chain seq x y z
N MET A 1 26.42 6.20 -76.47
CA MET A 1 26.76 6.95 -75.24
C MET A 1 25.66 6.96 -74.18
N LYS A 2 24.36 7.02 -74.54
CA LYS A 2 23.26 7.03 -73.56
C LYS A 2 23.08 5.71 -72.80
N THR A 3 23.30 4.57 -73.45
CA THR A 3 23.13 3.23 -72.84
C THR A 3 24.20 2.90 -71.81
N THR A 4 25.46 3.27 -72.06
CA THR A 4 26.57 3.08 -71.12
C THR A 4 26.42 3.91 -69.85
N LEU A 5 25.91 5.14 -69.95
CA LEU A 5 25.64 5.99 -68.80
C LEU A 5 24.51 5.41 -67.92
N MET A 6 23.46 4.87 -68.54
CA MET A 6 22.34 4.25 -67.82
C MET A 6 22.76 2.98 -67.07
N ILE A 7 23.63 2.16 -67.66
CA ILE A 7 24.19 0.97 -66.99
C ILE A 7 25.03 1.38 -65.78
N TYR A 8 25.84 2.42 -65.90
CA TYR A 8 26.69 2.90 -64.79
C TYR A 8 25.84 3.44 -63.62
N VAL A 9 24.78 4.20 -63.92
CA VAL A 9 23.85 4.71 -62.91
C VAL A 9 23.08 3.57 -62.23
N LEU A 10 22.60 2.58 -62.98
CA LEU A 10 21.94 1.40 -62.40
C LEU A 10 22.88 0.59 -61.51
N CYS A 11 24.16 0.46 -61.89
CA CYS A 11 25.17 -0.24 -61.10
C CYS A 11 25.49 0.51 -59.79
N LEU A 12 25.60 1.85 -59.84
CA LEU A 12 25.79 2.68 -58.65
C LEU A 12 24.58 2.63 -57.71
N VAL A 13 23.37 2.70 -58.25
CA VAL A 13 22.14 2.58 -57.43
C VAL A 13 22.05 1.19 -56.81
N ALA A 14 22.39 0.13 -57.55
CA ALA A 14 22.44 -1.23 -57.01
C ALA A 14 23.51 -1.37 -55.91
N GLN A 15 24.70 -0.78 -56.06
CA GLN A 15 25.74 -0.76 -55.03
C GLN A 15 25.31 0.03 -53.79
N ILE A 16 24.64 1.16 -53.96
CA ILE A 16 24.10 1.97 -52.85
C ILE A 16 23.00 1.19 -52.11
N LEU A 17 22.07 0.55 -52.82
CA LEU A 17 21.01 -0.29 -52.22
C LEU A 17 21.57 -1.54 -51.53
N LEU A 18 22.62 -2.15 -52.08
CA LEU A 18 23.33 -3.27 -51.44
C LEU A 18 24.05 -2.82 -50.16
N SER A 19 24.64 -1.62 -50.16
CA SER A 19 25.31 -1.06 -48.98
C SER A 19 24.34 -0.60 -47.88
N LEU A 20 23.15 -0.08 -48.24
CA LEU A 20 22.10 0.28 -47.27
C LEU A 20 21.47 -0.95 -46.59
N SER A 21 21.36 -2.08 -47.30
CA SER A 21 20.78 -3.31 -46.75
C SER A 21 21.70 -4.05 -45.76
N ILE A 22 23.03 -3.87 -45.87
CA ILE A 22 24.01 -4.49 -44.97
C ILE A 22 23.96 -3.88 -43.54
N GLN A 23 23.45 -2.66 -43.36
CA GLN A 23 23.37 -2.01 -42.03
C GLN A 23 22.17 -2.44 -41.17
N ILE A 24 21.21 -3.21 -41.71
CA ILE A 24 19.94 -3.53 -41.02
C ILE A 24 19.94 -4.93 -40.37
N VAL A 25 20.99 -5.74 -40.57
CA VAL A 25 21.19 -6.95 -39.76
C VAL A 25 21.85 -6.56 -38.44
N SER A 26 21.13 -5.79 -37.63
CA SER A 26 21.38 -5.67 -36.20
C SER A 26 21.11 -7.05 -35.60
N SER A 27 22.13 -7.91 -35.62
CA SER A 27 22.22 -9.01 -34.68
C SER A 27 21.89 -8.40 -33.33
N HIS A 28 20.79 -8.83 -32.70
CA HIS A 28 20.51 -8.52 -31.30
C HIS A 28 21.71 -9.02 -30.49
N LYS A 29 22.72 -8.15 -30.31
CA LYS A 29 23.93 -8.47 -29.57
C LYS A 29 23.55 -8.36 -28.10
N ASP A 30 22.91 -9.41 -27.60
CA ASP A 30 22.51 -9.48 -26.21
C ASP A 30 23.75 -9.34 -25.32
N CYS A 31 23.79 -8.28 -24.52
CA CYS A 31 24.81 -8.09 -23.50
C CYS A 31 24.84 -9.34 -22.60
N LYS A 32 25.99 -10.03 -22.54
CA LYS A 32 26.13 -11.26 -21.75
C LYS A 32 26.52 -10.92 -20.31
N TYR A 33 25.66 -11.30 -19.37
CA TYR A 33 25.87 -11.07 -17.94
C TYR A 33 26.15 -12.36 -17.17
N GLU A 34 27.02 -12.24 -16.18
CA GLU A 34 27.21 -13.20 -15.11
C GLU A 34 26.15 -12.98 -14.04
N LYS A 35 25.51 -14.06 -13.62
CA LYS A 35 24.47 -14.04 -12.60
C LYS A 35 25.13 -14.28 -11.25
N GLY A 36 25.14 -13.26 -10.40
CA GLY A 36 25.49 -13.43 -9.00
C GLY A 36 24.48 -14.33 -8.26
N ARG A 37 24.84 -14.74 -7.05
CA ARG A 37 23.93 -15.45 -6.14
C ARG A 37 22.73 -14.57 -5.79
N TRP A 38 21.61 -15.21 -5.48
CA TRP A 38 20.47 -14.51 -4.89
C TRP A 38 20.83 -14.10 -3.47
N LEU A 39 20.57 -12.83 -3.14
CA LEU A 39 20.58 -12.35 -1.76
C LEU A 39 19.42 -12.97 -0.99
N ASP A 40 19.51 -12.86 0.33
CA ASP A 40 18.46 -13.30 1.24
C ASP A 40 17.15 -12.58 0.96
N CYS A 41 16.05 -13.23 1.36
CA CYS A 41 14.73 -12.65 1.21
C CYS A 41 14.60 -11.42 2.11
N ASP A 42 14.22 -10.28 1.53
CA ASP A 42 13.80 -9.13 2.31
C ASP A 42 12.44 -9.44 2.96
N PRO A 43 12.35 -9.44 4.31
CA PRO A 43 11.14 -9.83 5.02
C PRO A 43 10.01 -8.79 4.91
N ASP A 44 10.34 -7.54 4.59
CA ASP A 44 9.36 -6.45 4.52
C ASP A 44 8.75 -6.34 3.12
N THR A 45 9.56 -6.54 2.07
CA THR A 45 9.10 -6.48 0.66
C THR A 45 8.74 -7.85 0.08
N GLY A 46 9.25 -8.95 0.62
CA GLY A 46 9.05 -10.30 0.08
C GLY A 46 9.80 -10.55 -1.24
N ILE A 47 10.88 -9.78 -1.48
CA ILE A 47 11.68 -9.81 -2.71
C ILE A 47 13.10 -10.29 -2.41
N GLN A 48 13.64 -11.13 -3.30
CA GLN A 48 15.06 -11.44 -3.38
C GLN A 48 15.69 -10.66 -4.53
N LYS A 49 16.90 -10.13 -4.29
CA LYS A 49 17.67 -9.41 -5.31
C LYS A 49 18.92 -10.18 -5.68
N ARG A 50 19.36 -10.05 -6.92
CA ARG A 50 20.70 -10.46 -7.33
C ARG A 50 21.30 -9.42 -8.26
N ILE A 51 22.62 -9.42 -8.33
CA ILE A 51 23.38 -8.54 -9.22
C ILE A 51 23.81 -9.34 -10.45
N LEU A 52 23.60 -8.75 -11.62
CA LEU A 52 24.12 -9.21 -12.89
C LEU A 52 25.33 -8.36 -13.26
N ARG A 53 26.49 -8.98 -13.47
CA ARG A 53 27.73 -8.29 -13.85
C ARG A 53 28.08 -8.59 -15.30
N LEU A 54 28.46 -7.58 -16.08
CA LEU A 54 28.79 -7.78 -17.50
C LEU A 54 30.05 -8.66 -17.63
N LYS A 55 29.96 -9.80 -18.35
CA LYS A 55 31.09 -10.76 -18.48
C LYS A 55 32.20 -10.31 -19.40
N THR A 56 31.86 -9.56 -20.45
CA THR A 56 32.84 -9.13 -21.45
C THR A 56 32.41 -7.80 -22.00
N TYR A 57 33.25 -6.79 -21.82
CA TYR A 57 33.15 -5.54 -22.56
C TYR A 57 33.71 -5.80 -23.96
N LYS A 58 32.85 -5.96 -24.96
CA LYS A 58 33.32 -5.92 -26.35
C LYS A 58 33.26 -4.47 -26.81
N ALA A 59 34.33 -3.97 -27.41
CA ALA A 59 34.44 -2.58 -27.89
C ALA A 59 33.32 -2.16 -28.87
N HIS A 60 32.59 -3.11 -29.45
CA HIS A 60 31.45 -2.87 -30.34
C HIS A 60 30.06 -2.86 -29.64
N LEU A 61 30.01 -2.84 -28.31
CA LEU A 61 28.79 -2.82 -27.49
C LEU A 61 28.79 -1.61 -26.55
N PRO A 62 28.75 -0.37 -27.08
CA PRO A 62 28.86 0.86 -26.28
C PRO A 62 27.72 1.02 -25.26
N ASP A 63 26.56 0.41 -25.50
CA ASP A 63 25.33 0.63 -24.70
C ASP A 63 25.09 -0.40 -23.57
N CYS A 64 26.04 -1.30 -23.30
CA CYS A 64 25.88 -2.29 -22.23
C CYS A 64 26.18 -1.69 -20.84
N ILE A 65 25.17 -1.61 -19.97
CA ILE A 65 25.33 -1.24 -18.55
C ILE A 65 26.19 -2.29 -17.83
N LYS A 66 27.17 -1.83 -17.03
CA LYS A 66 28.12 -2.70 -16.29
C LYS A 66 27.43 -3.63 -15.28
N GLU A 67 26.49 -3.12 -14.51
CA GLU A 67 25.72 -3.89 -13.52
C GLU A 67 24.22 -3.70 -13.70
N LYS A 68 23.46 -4.76 -13.49
CA LYS A 68 21.98 -4.74 -13.47
C LYS A 68 21.47 -5.45 -12.23
N HIS A 69 20.40 -4.93 -11.64
CA HIS A 69 19.70 -5.60 -10.56
C HIS A 69 18.56 -6.45 -11.13
N MET A 70 18.44 -7.68 -10.63
CA MET A 70 17.29 -8.53 -10.89
C MET A 70 16.56 -8.82 -9.59
N GLU A 71 15.24 -8.78 -9.65
CA GLU A 71 14.37 -9.03 -8.52
C GLU A 71 13.48 -10.24 -8.81
N ARG A 72 13.13 -10.99 -7.77
CA ARG A 72 12.12 -12.06 -7.84
C ARG A 72 11.39 -12.18 -6.51
N PRO A 73 10.16 -12.71 -6.48
CA PRO A 73 9.48 -13.03 -5.23
C PRO A 73 10.23 -14.13 -4.47
N CYS A 74 10.23 -14.04 -3.14
CA CYS A 74 10.78 -15.09 -2.29
C CYS A 74 9.99 -16.40 -2.41
N LYS A 75 10.70 -17.54 -2.37
CA LYS A 75 10.08 -18.87 -2.39
C LYS A 75 9.16 -19.11 -1.18
N LYS A 76 9.58 -18.66 0.00
CA LYS A 76 8.80 -18.67 1.24
C LYS A 76 8.69 -17.22 1.73
N GLN A 77 7.47 -16.70 1.79
CA GLN A 77 7.19 -15.39 2.36
C GLN A 77 7.09 -15.50 3.89
N CYS A 78 7.41 -14.42 4.60
CA CYS A 78 7.21 -14.34 6.04
C CYS A 78 5.71 -14.33 6.36
N ARG A 79 5.23 -15.37 7.03
CA ARG A 79 3.85 -15.46 7.52
C ARG A 79 3.87 -15.29 9.03
N TYR A 80 2.92 -14.52 9.54
CA TYR A 80 2.82 -14.25 10.97
C TYR A 80 1.42 -14.61 11.49
N ILE A 81 1.39 -15.13 12.72
CA ILE A 81 0.20 -15.30 13.54
C ILE A 81 -0.10 -13.95 14.17
N LYS A 82 -1.34 -13.49 14.04
CA LYS A 82 -1.73 -12.18 14.56
C LYS A 82 -1.97 -12.26 16.06
N GLY A 83 -1.33 -11.38 16.81
CA GLY A 83 -1.62 -11.21 18.23
C GLY A 83 -2.91 -10.43 18.49
N ALA A 84 -3.24 -10.30 19.77
CA ALA A 84 -4.28 -9.39 20.25
C ALA A 84 -3.82 -7.93 20.09
N TRP A 85 -4.79 -7.03 19.86
CA TRP A 85 -4.52 -5.59 19.93
C TRP A 85 -4.41 -5.16 21.38
N SER A 86 -3.43 -4.31 21.68
CA SER A 86 -3.33 -3.55 22.92
C SER A 86 -4.52 -2.60 23.06
N ASP A 87 -4.67 -2.06 24.26
CA ASP A 87 -5.57 -0.95 24.51
C ASP A 87 -5.19 0.28 23.67
N CYS A 88 -6.19 1.13 23.44
CA CYS A 88 -6.01 2.37 22.72
C CYS A 88 -5.37 3.41 23.65
N VAL A 89 -4.10 3.71 23.42
CA VAL A 89 -3.30 4.69 24.14
C VAL A 89 -2.86 5.79 23.17
N ASN A 90 -3.14 7.03 23.49
CA ASN A 90 -2.92 8.23 22.70
C ASN A 90 -3.44 8.13 21.25
N GLY A 91 -4.56 7.43 21.05
CA GLY A 91 -5.15 7.22 19.72
C GLY A 91 -4.38 6.23 18.86
N MET A 92 -3.42 5.51 19.44
CA MET A 92 -2.68 4.42 18.84
C MET A 92 -2.95 3.12 19.61
N ARG A 93 -2.87 2.00 18.90
CA ARG A 93 -2.79 0.68 19.52
C ARG A 93 -1.81 -0.17 18.74
N GLU A 94 -1.21 -1.09 19.46
CA GLU A 94 -0.16 -1.96 18.97
C GLU A 94 -0.65 -3.41 19.00
N ARG A 95 -0.09 -4.25 18.14
CA ARG A 95 -0.13 -5.69 18.36
C ARG A 95 1.20 -6.30 17.95
N ILE A 96 1.53 -7.42 18.56
CA ILE A 96 2.71 -8.20 18.23
C ILE A 96 2.27 -9.41 17.41
N ASP A 97 2.76 -9.51 16.18
CA ASP A 97 2.54 -10.65 15.29
C ASP A 97 3.77 -11.58 15.36
N ILE A 98 3.56 -12.87 15.63
CA ILE A 98 4.62 -13.87 15.84
C ILE A 98 4.81 -14.70 14.57
N ILE A 99 6.06 -15.00 14.19
CA ILE A 99 6.35 -15.76 12.97
C ILE A 99 5.77 -17.18 13.00
N ARG A 100 5.24 -17.61 11.87
CA ARG A 100 4.89 -19.00 11.58
C ARG A 100 6.12 -19.77 11.12
N THR A 101 6.82 -20.40 12.06
CA THR A 101 8.07 -21.16 11.82
C THR A 101 7.87 -22.37 10.89
N ASP A 102 6.65 -22.92 10.82
CA ASP A 102 6.27 -24.05 9.96
C ASP A 102 6.35 -23.72 8.45
N ILE A 103 6.04 -22.49 8.07
CA ILE A 103 5.87 -22.09 6.65
C ILE A 103 6.86 -21.00 6.22
N SER A 104 7.38 -20.21 7.15
CA SER A 104 8.23 -19.05 6.85
C SER A 104 9.70 -19.45 6.64
N SER A 105 10.48 -18.55 6.04
CA SER A 105 11.94 -18.73 5.95
C SER A 105 12.63 -18.30 7.26
N SER A 106 13.83 -18.81 7.49
CA SER A 106 14.66 -18.51 8.67
C SER A 106 15.17 -17.06 8.73
N HIS A 107 15.08 -16.30 7.64
CA HIS A 107 15.55 -14.91 7.55
C HIS A 107 14.48 -13.89 8.00
N CYS A 108 13.26 -14.36 8.27
CA CYS A 108 12.18 -13.54 8.76
C CYS A 108 12.39 -13.18 10.23
N LYS A 109 11.95 -11.99 10.63
CA LYS A 109 11.96 -11.57 12.04
C LYS A 109 11.04 -12.48 12.85
N ALA A 110 11.45 -12.84 14.07
CA ALA A 110 10.64 -13.66 14.96
C ALA A 110 9.31 -12.97 15.32
N GLU A 111 9.34 -11.66 15.49
CA GLU A 111 8.20 -10.84 15.87
C GLU A 111 8.10 -9.59 14.99
N LYS A 112 6.87 -9.14 14.79
CA LYS A 112 6.55 -7.90 14.09
C LYS A 112 5.55 -7.08 14.89
N VAL A 113 5.98 -5.89 15.26
CA VAL A 113 5.11 -4.86 15.84
C VAL A 113 4.27 -4.20 14.74
N VAL A 114 2.95 -4.12 14.97
CA VAL A 114 2.02 -3.46 14.06
C VAL A 114 1.25 -2.39 14.82
N ASN A 115 1.42 -1.14 14.39
CA ASN A 115 0.70 0.00 14.94
C ASN A 115 -0.51 0.34 14.09
N LYS A 116 -1.60 0.73 14.75
CA LYS A 116 -2.82 1.20 14.09
C LYS A 116 -3.47 2.31 14.90
N SER A 117 -4.01 3.31 14.21
CA SER A 117 -4.83 4.33 14.87
C SER A 117 -6.13 3.73 15.43
N CYS A 118 -6.58 4.29 16.55
CA CYS A 118 -7.81 3.93 17.23
C CYS A 118 -8.49 5.19 17.78
N ARG A 119 -9.79 5.08 18.06
CA ARG A 119 -10.54 6.17 18.71
C ARG A 119 -10.50 5.93 20.21
N LYS A 120 -10.23 6.99 20.99
CA LYS A 120 -10.38 6.96 22.44
C LYS A 120 -11.84 6.69 22.78
N GLN A 121 -12.11 5.59 23.47
CA GLN A 121 -13.43 5.30 24.01
C GLN A 121 -13.50 5.95 25.39
N CYS A 122 -14.12 7.14 25.45
CA CYS A 122 -14.35 7.86 26.70
C CYS A 122 -15.85 8.12 26.85
N THR A 123 -16.47 7.46 27.82
CA THR A 123 -17.88 7.61 28.16
C THR A 123 -17.99 8.59 29.32
N TYR A 124 -18.82 9.61 29.17
CA TYR A 124 -19.00 10.64 30.19
C TYR A 124 -20.47 10.79 30.58
N ASN A 125 -20.72 10.85 31.88
CA ASN A 125 -21.96 11.35 32.46
C ASN A 125 -22.01 12.87 32.30
N LYS A 126 -23.18 13.39 31.92
CA LYS A 126 -23.38 14.80 31.58
C LYS A 126 -24.25 15.44 32.66
N THR A 127 -23.78 16.54 33.24
CA THR A 127 -24.65 17.39 34.05
C THR A 127 -25.56 18.23 33.16
N GLU A 128 -26.57 18.84 33.78
CA GLU A 128 -27.32 19.92 33.15
C GLU A 128 -26.39 21.09 32.80
N TRP A 129 -26.82 21.88 31.82
CA TRP A 129 -26.14 23.12 31.47
C TRP A 129 -26.39 24.17 32.55
N SER A 130 -25.39 24.99 32.85
CA SER A 130 -25.59 26.20 33.64
C SER A 130 -26.56 27.15 32.94
N THR A 131 -27.07 28.10 33.72
CA THR A 131 -27.71 29.31 33.20
C THR A 131 -26.74 30.07 32.27
N CYS A 132 -27.30 30.85 31.35
CA CYS A 132 -26.51 31.67 30.45
C CYS A 132 -25.96 32.88 31.21
N GLU A 133 -24.64 32.95 31.38
CA GLU A 133 -23.95 34.08 31.97
C GLU A 133 -23.03 34.70 30.93
N LYS A 134 -23.17 36.01 30.70
CA LYS A 134 -22.34 36.76 29.73
C LYS A 134 -22.29 36.11 28.33
N GLY A 135 -23.39 35.50 27.90
CA GLY A 135 -23.50 34.84 26.59
C GLY A 135 -22.84 33.46 26.50
N LEU A 136 -22.33 32.92 27.61
CA LEU A 136 -21.74 31.58 27.68
C LEU A 136 -22.55 30.70 28.64
N LYS A 137 -22.57 29.40 28.35
CA LYS A 137 -23.05 28.37 29.28
C LYS A 137 -22.01 27.27 29.39
N ASN A 138 -21.89 26.70 30.58
CA ASN A 138 -20.94 25.63 30.85
C ASN A 138 -21.69 24.39 31.33
N LYS A 139 -21.02 23.24 31.22
CA LYS A 139 -21.43 22.02 31.89
C LYS A 139 -20.21 21.18 32.19
N THR A 140 -20.36 20.29 33.16
CA THR A 140 -19.31 19.37 33.56
C THR A 140 -19.64 17.96 33.08
N LEU A 141 -18.62 17.28 32.60
CA LEU A 141 -18.64 15.90 32.16
C LEU A 141 -17.78 15.09 33.12
N THR A 142 -18.35 14.09 33.78
CA THR A 142 -17.61 13.17 34.65
C THR A 142 -17.47 11.82 33.97
N LEU A 143 -16.27 11.23 34.01
CA LEU A 143 -16.02 9.95 33.35
C LEU A 143 -16.92 8.87 33.96
N ALA A 144 -17.70 8.20 33.12
CA ALA A 144 -18.63 7.15 33.55
C ALA A 144 -17.87 5.83 33.69
N THR A 145 -18.05 5.12 34.81
CA THR A 145 -17.51 3.77 34.99
C THR A 145 -18.48 2.73 34.44
N ASN A 146 -18.05 1.95 33.45
CA ASN A 146 -18.79 0.79 32.94
C ASN A 146 -17.86 -0.44 32.90
N PRO A 147 -18.17 -1.52 33.65
CA PRO A 147 -17.37 -2.75 33.63
C PRO A 147 -17.41 -3.50 32.29
N GLU A 148 -18.44 -3.33 31.47
CA GLU A 148 -18.55 -4.02 30.16
C GLU A 148 -17.73 -3.32 29.05
N THR A 149 -17.57 -2.00 29.16
CA THR A 149 -16.80 -1.20 28.20
C THR A 149 -15.85 -0.26 28.95
N PRO A 150 -14.64 -0.72 29.31
CA PRO A 150 -13.65 0.10 29.97
C PRO A 150 -13.30 1.33 29.14
N ASN A 151 -13.16 2.48 29.80
CA ASN A 151 -12.65 3.67 29.14
C ASN A 151 -11.16 3.52 28.83
N SER A 152 -10.70 4.21 27.79
CA SER A 152 -9.27 4.36 27.53
C SER A 152 -8.58 5.03 28.73
N HIS A 153 -7.35 4.60 29.03
CA HIS A 153 -6.54 5.16 30.12
C HIS A 153 -6.28 6.67 29.93
N ASP A 154 -6.30 7.18 28.70
CA ASP A 154 -6.04 8.61 28.44
C ASP A 154 -7.28 9.50 28.56
N CYS A 155 -8.39 8.99 29.10
CA CYS A 155 -9.58 9.77 29.31
C CYS A 155 -9.41 10.65 30.56
N GLU A 156 -9.58 11.96 30.41
CA GLU A 156 -9.62 12.88 31.54
C GLU A 156 -10.81 12.53 32.46
N PRO A 157 -10.64 12.52 33.80
CA PRO A 157 -11.71 12.15 34.74
C PRO A 157 -12.85 13.18 34.76
N VAL A 158 -12.54 14.46 34.55
CA VAL A 158 -13.50 15.57 34.52
C VAL A 158 -13.19 16.47 33.34
N LYS A 159 -14.23 16.84 32.57
CA LYS A 159 -14.11 17.76 31.44
C LYS A 159 -15.16 18.86 31.52
N ASN A 160 -14.72 20.11 31.46
CA ASN A 160 -15.60 21.27 31.39
C ASN A 160 -15.83 21.67 29.94
N VAL A 161 -17.09 21.79 29.54
CA VAL A 161 -17.46 22.20 28.19
C VAL A 161 -18.16 23.54 28.27
N VAL A 162 -17.57 24.56 27.65
CA VAL A 162 -18.16 25.90 27.51
C VAL A 162 -18.67 26.05 26.07
N LYS A 163 -19.88 26.57 25.91
CA LYS A 163 -20.46 26.88 24.60
C LYS A 163 -21.17 28.24 24.64
N PRO A 164 -21.24 28.96 23.51
CA PRO A 164 -22.08 30.13 23.41
C PRO A 164 -23.56 29.76 23.63
N CYS A 165 -24.32 30.70 24.17
CA CYS A 165 -25.77 30.57 24.26
C CYS A 165 -26.38 30.62 22.85
N SER A 166 -27.46 29.86 22.64
CA SER A 166 -28.15 29.85 21.35
C SER A 166 -28.91 31.17 21.21
N ASN A 167 -28.41 32.08 20.38
CA ASN A 167 -29.20 33.23 19.96
C ASN A 167 -30.28 32.72 19.00
N ASN A 168 -31.53 32.76 19.42
CA ASN A 168 -32.66 32.54 18.53
C ASN A 168 -32.77 33.76 17.59
N SER A 169 -31.92 33.83 16.57
CA SER A 169 -32.08 34.78 15.47
C SER A 169 -31.51 34.17 14.19
N GLY A 170 -32.43 33.69 13.34
CA GLY A 170 -32.11 33.03 12.09
C GLY A 170 -33.23 32.15 11.57
N ASN A 171 -34.46 32.67 11.58
CA ASN A 171 -35.52 32.15 10.73
C ASN A 171 -35.10 32.43 9.28
N ASN A 172 -34.41 31.47 8.65
CA ASN A 172 -34.24 31.46 7.20
C ASN A 172 -34.56 30.05 6.72
N ASN A 173 -35.79 29.92 6.23
CA ASN A 173 -36.20 28.87 5.30
C ASN A 173 -35.30 28.93 4.06
N ASN A 174 -34.11 28.36 4.15
CA ASN A 174 -33.39 27.90 2.98
C ASN A 174 -33.54 26.40 2.94
N ASN A 175 -34.51 26.00 2.13
CA ASN A 175 -34.73 24.66 1.63
C ASN A 175 -33.50 24.26 0.80
N ILE A 176 -32.38 23.98 1.48
CA ILE A 176 -31.24 23.28 0.87
C ILE A 176 -31.48 21.82 1.15
N ASN A 177 -32.01 21.19 0.11
CA ASN A 177 -32.12 19.76 -0.07
C ASN A 177 -30.75 19.10 0.19
N LYS A 178 -30.44 18.78 1.46
CA LYS A 178 -29.34 17.88 1.81
C LYS A 178 -29.82 16.45 1.55
N ASN A 179 -29.91 16.13 0.27
CA ASN A 179 -29.85 14.76 -0.18
C ASN A 179 -28.56 14.13 0.37
N ASN A 180 -28.76 13.32 1.40
CA ASN A 180 -28.22 11.98 1.54
C ASN A 180 -26.79 11.79 1.00
N LYS A 181 -25.78 12.05 1.86
CA LYS A 181 -24.46 11.41 1.75
C LYS A 181 -24.30 10.36 2.85
N ASN A 182 -25.19 9.37 2.82
CA ASN A 182 -24.85 8.01 3.22
C ASN A 182 -24.48 7.20 1.95
N ASN A 183 -23.29 7.46 1.40
CA ASN A 183 -22.57 6.44 0.63
C ASN A 183 -21.59 5.81 1.63
N VAL A 184 -21.91 4.67 2.23
CA VAL A 184 -21.78 3.34 1.62
C VAL A 184 -20.52 3.28 0.76
N ASN A 185 -19.35 3.26 1.41
CA ASN A 185 -18.24 2.45 0.93
C ASN A 185 -18.26 1.11 1.67
N LYS A 186 -19.36 0.37 1.44
CA LYS A 186 -19.38 -1.09 1.57
C LYS A 186 -18.69 -1.63 0.33
N VAL A 187 -17.35 -1.64 0.34
CA VAL A 187 -16.59 -2.43 -0.63
C VAL A 187 -16.97 -3.88 -0.36
N LYS A 188 -17.84 -4.39 -1.22
CA LYS A 188 -18.13 -5.82 -1.39
C LYS A 188 -16.80 -6.54 -1.61
N LYS A 189 -16.24 -7.16 -0.56
CA LYS A 189 -15.44 -8.37 -0.77
C LYS A 189 -16.45 -9.49 -0.97
N ASN A 190 -16.80 -9.71 -2.23
CA ASN A 190 -17.43 -10.95 -2.67
C ASN A 190 -16.51 -12.10 -2.24
N SER A 191 -16.94 -12.81 -1.22
CA SER A 191 -16.50 -14.16 -0.93
C SER A 191 -17.27 -15.06 -1.89
N ASN A 192 -16.63 -15.46 -2.99
CA ASN A 192 -17.08 -16.63 -3.74
C ASN A 192 -16.82 -17.86 -2.88
N LYS A 193 -17.75 -18.14 -1.95
CA LYS A 193 -17.88 -19.45 -1.31
C LYS A 193 -18.82 -20.26 -2.18
N LYS A 194 -18.25 -21.05 -3.11
CA LYS A 194 -18.95 -22.18 -3.71
C LYS A 194 -19.16 -23.20 -2.60
N ASN A 195 -20.37 -23.24 -2.05
CA ASN A 195 -20.88 -24.42 -1.37
C ASN A 195 -21.44 -25.36 -2.46
N GLY A 196 -20.76 -26.46 -2.69
CA GLY A 196 -21.36 -27.66 -3.28
C GLY A 196 -21.55 -28.66 -2.15
N ASN A 197 -22.71 -28.62 -1.51
CA ASN A 197 -23.19 -29.75 -0.71
C ASN A 197 -23.90 -30.69 -1.69
N LYS A 198 -23.39 -31.91 -1.85
CA LYS A 198 -24.14 -33.03 -2.42
C LYS A 198 -24.02 -34.17 -1.42
N ILE A 199 -25.13 -34.45 -0.75
CA ILE A 199 -25.31 -35.58 0.17
C ILE A 199 -26.28 -36.55 -0.54
N THR A 200 -25.74 -37.76 -0.82
CA THR A 200 -26.37 -39.12 -0.93
C THR A 200 -27.45 -39.37 -2.00
N PRO A 201 -27.83 -40.63 -2.32
CA PRO A 201 -27.46 -41.98 -1.80
C PRO A 201 -26.70 -42.80 -2.90
N GLU A 202 -26.20 -44.03 -2.78
CA GLU A 202 -26.44 -45.28 -2.03
C GLU A 202 -25.10 -45.90 -1.64
#